data_AF-A0A151I920-F1
#
_entry.id   AF-A0A151I920-F1
#
_cell.length_a   1.000
_cell.length_b   1.000
_cell.length_c   1.000
_cell.angle_alpha   90.00
_cell.angle_beta   90.00
_cell.angle_gamma   90.00
#
_symmetry.space_group_name_H-M   'P 1'
#
loop_
_entity.id
_entity.type
_entity.pdbx_description
1 polymer ?
#
loop_
_entity_poly.entity_id
_entity_poly.type
_entity_poly.pdbx_seq_one_letter_code
_entity_poly.pdbx_strand_id
1 'polypeptide(L)'
;MDQANKKERTKNFSESEKMLLIELIQERCKILENKTTNSISMKEKEDCWENLQINFMSRSNGVVRTVQSLKTCWENIKKRTKKQFAEEKQEIYKTGYYLFDICI
;
A
#
# COMPACT_ATOMS: atom_id res chain seq x y z
N MET A 1 27.84 10.83 -26.18
CA MET A 1 26.50 11.45 -26.02
C MET A 1 25.88 10.80 -24.80
N ASP A 2 26.21 11.35 -23.63
CA ASP A 2 25.81 10.78 -22.34
C ASP A 2 24.57 11.53 -21.85
N GLN A 3 23.39 10.99 -22.14
CA GLN A 3 22.16 11.46 -21.51
C GLN A 3 22.08 10.86 -20.11
N ALA A 4 22.60 11.58 -19.12
CA ALA A 4 22.30 11.35 -17.72
C ALA A 4 20.79 11.54 -17.51
N ASN A 5 20.04 10.44 -17.52
CA ASN A 5 18.62 10.40 -17.21
C ASN A 5 18.43 10.80 -15.74
N LYS A 6 18.22 12.10 -15.52
CA LYS A 6 17.99 12.70 -14.21
C LYS A 6 16.64 12.18 -13.72
N LYS A 7 16.62 11.09 -12.96
CA LYS A 7 15.40 10.53 -12.34
C LYS A 7 14.70 11.65 -11.58
N GLU A 8 13.63 12.18 -12.16
CA GLU A 8 12.75 13.11 -11.46
C GLU A 8 12.26 12.43 -10.19
N ARG A 9 12.32 13.15 -9.07
CA ARG A 9 11.82 12.63 -7.80
C ARG A 9 10.34 12.34 -7.99
N THR A 10 9.95 11.08 -7.76
CA THR A 10 8.54 10.69 -7.79
C THR A 10 7.78 11.54 -6.78
N LYS A 11 6.61 12.06 -7.19
CA LYS A 11 5.74 12.82 -6.29
C LYS A 11 5.41 11.98 -5.07
N ASN A 12 5.38 12.57 -3.88
CA ASN A 12 4.95 11.86 -2.67
C ASN A 12 3.49 11.40 -2.82
N PHE A 13 3.11 10.36 -2.08
CA PHE A 13 1.70 9.96 -1.97
C PHE A 13 0.94 10.96 -1.10
N SER A 14 -0.12 11.55 -1.64
CA SER A 14 -1.07 12.37 -0.88
C SER A 14 -1.83 11.51 0.13
N GLU A 15 -2.53 12.16 1.06
CA GLU A 15 -3.34 11.43 2.03
C GLU A 15 -4.54 10.73 1.37
N SER A 16 -5.17 11.38 0.38
CA SER A 16 -6.24 10.75 -0.41
C SER A 16 -5.74 9.54 -1.20
N GLU A 17 -4.54 9.60 -1.77
CA GLU A 17 -3.92 8.45 -2.43
C GLU A 17 -3.67 7.30 -1.46
N LYS A 18 -3.22 7.57 -0.23
CA LYS A 18 -3.03 6.52 0.78
C LYS A 18 -4.35 5.90 1.21
N MET A 19 -5.38 6.70 1.44
CA MET A 19 -6.71 6.22 1.82
C MET A 19 -7.31 5.33 0.72
N LEU A 20 -7.20 5.74 -0.54
CA LEU A 20 -7.61 4.91 -1.68
C LEU A 20 -6.81 3.60 -1.75
N LEU A 21 -5.49 3.64 -1.52
CA LEU A 21 -4.68 2.43 -1.51
C LEU A 21 -5.12 1.47 -0.40
N ILE A 22 -5.40 1.98 0.80
CA ILE A 22 -5.92 1.19 1.93
C ILE A 22 -7.24 0.52 1.56
N GLU A 23 -8.20 1.26 1.02
CA GLU A 23 -9.52 0.76 0.62
C GLU A 23 -9.38 -0.40 -0.39
N LEU A 24 -8.58 -0.21 -1.44
CA LEU A 24 -8.39 -1.22 -2.48
C LEU A 24 -7.68 -2.49 -1.97
N ILE A 25 -6.78 -2.35 -1.00
CA ILE A 25 -6.10 -3.47 -0.35
C ILE A 25 -7.07 -4.22 0.56
N GLN A 26 -7.90 -3.52 1.33
CA GLN A 26 -8.88 -4.15 2.22
C GLN A 26 -9.85 -5.05 1.45
N GLU A 27 -10.32 -4.60 0.28
CA GLU A 27 -11.16 -5.42 -0.62
C GLU A 27 -10.47 -6.72 -1.09
N ARG A 28 -9.14 -6.76 -1.14
CA ARG A 28 -8.32 -7.87 -1.70
C ARG A 28 -7.38 -8.52 -0.68
N CYS A 29 -7.58 -8.22 0.60
CA CYS A 29 -6.63 -8.53 1.66
C CYS A 29 -6.33 -10.02 1.80
N LYS A 30 -7.35 -10.87 1.60
CA LYS A 30 -7.21 -12.33 1.66
C LYS A 30 -6.19 -12.90 0.67
N ILE A 31 -5.99 -12.22 -0.46
CA ILE A 31 -5.01 -12.62 -1.49
C ILE A 31 -3.66 -11.97 -1.18
N LEU A 32 -3.66 -10.66 -0.94
CA LEU A 32 -2.43 -9.87 -0.78
C LEU A 32 -1.63 -10.22 0.49
N GLU A 33 -2.32 -10.45 1.61
CA GLU A 33 -1.71 -10.81 2.90
C GLU A 33 -1.73 -12.32 3.17
N ASN A 34 -2.01 -13.13 2.14
CA ASN A 34 -1.86 -14.58 2.25
C ASN A 34 -0.40 -14.93 2.59
N LYS A 35 -0.15 -15.80 3.57
CA LYS A 35 1.21 -16.21 3.97
C LYS A 35 1.79 -17.32 3.10
N THR A 36 1.00 -17.92 2.21
CA THR A 36 1.47 -18.95 1.28
C THR A 36 2.46 -18.35 0.26
N THR A 37 3.51 -19.12 -0.03
CA THR A 37 4.63 -18.75 -0.91
C THR A 37 4.85 -19.76 -2.04
N ASN A 38 3.84 -20.55 -2.39
CA ASN A 38 3.93 -21.42 -3.56
C ASN A 38 3.82 -20.58 -4.86
N SER A 39 4.32 -21.10 -5.97
CA SER A 39 4.36 -20.38 -7.26
C SER A 39 3.00 -19.86 -7.71
N ILE A 40 1.93 -20.62 -7.44
CA ILE A 40 0.54 -20.22 -7.76
C ILE A 40 0.16 -18.97 -6.95
N SER A 41 0.31 -19.01 -5.63
CA SER A 41 -0.01 -17.90 -4.72
C SER A 41 0.85 -16.65 -4.97
N MET A 42 2.09 -16.83 -5.42
CA MET A 42 2.95 -15.70 -5.81
C MET A 42 2.38 -15.01 -7.05
N LYS A 43 2.02 -15.78 -8.08
CA LYS A 43 1.41 -15.26 -9.30
C LYS A 43 0.06 -14.59 -9.03
N GLU A 44 -0.79 -15.22 -8.22
CA GLU A 44 -2.09 -14.63 -7.82
C GLU A 44 -1.92 -13.27 -7.12
N LYS A 45 -0.90 -13.12 -6.27
CA LYS A 45 -0.59 -11.83 -5.65
C LYS A 45 -0.08 -10.82 -6.66
N GLU A 46 0.78 -11.22 -7.59
CA GLU A 46 1.28 -10.34 -8.67
C GLU A 46 0.13 -9.82 -9.53
N ASP A 47 -0.72 -10.72 -10.03
CA ASP A 47 -1.91 -10.38 -10.81
C ASP A 47 -2.86 -9.47 -10.01
N CYS A 48 -3.02 -9.74 -8.71
CA CYS A 48 -3.84 -8.91 -7.82
C CYS A 48 -3.28 -7.50 -7.68
N TRP A 49 -1.96 -7.35 -7.55
CA TRP A 49 -1.30 -6.05 -7.48
C TRP A 49 -1.40 -5.25 -8.79
N GLU A 50 -1.30 -5.92 -9.94
CA GLU A 50 -1.48 -5.27 -11.25
C GLU A 50 -2.90 -4.76 -11.44
N ASN A 51 -3.90 -5.59 -11.11
CA ASN A 51 -5.31 -5.16 -11.14
C ASN A 51 -5.58 -4.01 -10.17
N LEU A 52 -4.99 -4.05 -8.98
CA LEU A 52 -5.07 -2.97 -8.00
C LEU A 52 -4.45 -1.68 -8.55
N GLN A 53 -3.29 -1.76 -9.22
CA GLN A 53 -2.65 -0.60 -9.85
C GLN A 53 -3.57 0.05 -10.89
N ILE A 54 -4.19 -0.75 -11.77
CA ILE A 54 -5.11 -0.25 -12.79
C ILE A 54 -6.30 0.48 -12.15
N ASN A 55 -6.89 -0.11 -11.11
CA ASN A 55 -8.00 0.47 -10.36
C ASN A 55 -7.58 1.76 -9.63
N PHE A 56 -6.40 1.76 -9.05
CA PHE A 56 -5.83 2.93 -8.40
C PHE A 56 -5.66 4.08 -9.39
N MET A 57 -5.05 3.83 -10.55
CA MET A 57 -4.78 4.84 -11.57
C MET A 57 -6.06 5.44 -12.16
N SER A 58 -7.12 4.65 -12.30
CA SER A 58 -8.41 5.16 -12.78
C SER A 58 -9.10 6.05 -11.75
N ARG A 59 -8.86 5.82 -10.46
CA ARG A 59 -9.45 6.59 -9.34
C ARG A 59 -8.56 7.74 -8.83
N SER A 60 -7.27 7.76 -9.17
CA SER A 60 -6.28 8.73 -8.67
C SER A 60 -6.13 10.00 -9.53
N ASN A 61 -7.17 10.37 -10.30
CA ASN A 61 -7.13 11.52 -11.23
C ASN A 61 -5.94 11.47 -12.21
N GLY A 62 -5.58 10.27 -12.69
CA GLY A 62 -4.52 10.09 -13.69
C GLY A 62 -3.10 10.10 -13.13
N VAL A 63 -2.91 10.00 -11.81
CA VAL A 63 -1.57 9.84 -11.23
C VAL A 63 -1.06 8.42 -11.50
N VAL A 64 -0.02 8.33 -12.32
CA VAL A 64 0.65 7.07 -12.65
C VAL A 64 1.51 6.62 -11.48
N ARG A 65 1.16 5.47 -10.89
CA ARG A 65 1.95 4.77 -9.87
C ARG A 65 2.31 3.40 -10.38
N THR A 66 3.54 2.95 -10.15
CA THR A 66 3.95 1.57 -10.46
C THR A 66 3.50 0.64 -9.35
N VAL A 67 3.27 -0.64 -9.66
CA VAL A 67 3.03 -1.70 -8.65
C VAL A 67 4.07 -1.63 -7.52
N GLN A 68 5.35 -1.48 -7.86
CA GLN A 68 6.42 -1.38 -6.88
C GLN A 68 6.23 -0.19 -5.93
N SER A 69 5.82 0.98 -6.44
CA SER A 69 5.57 2.15 -5.61
C SER A 69 4.38 1.97 -4.65
N LEU A 70 3.33 1.27 -5.10
CA LEU A 70 2.16 0.94 -4.27
C LEU A 70 2.54 -0.06 -3.17
N LYS A 71 3.28 -1.11 -3.51
CA LYS A 71 3.84 -2.07 -2.54
C LYS A 71 4.68 -1.36 -1.48
N THR A 72 5.62 -0.51 -1.89
CA THR A 72 6.45 0.26 -0.95
C THR A 72 5.62 1.21 -0.09
N CYS A 73 4.61 1.88 -0.66
CA CYS A 73 3.69 2.72 0.10
C CYS A 73 2.95 1.92 1.17
N TRP A 74 2.41 0.75 0.80
CA TRP A 74 1.72 -0.15 1.71
C TRP A 74 2.61 -0.65 2.86
N GLU A 75 3.84 -1.09 2.57
CA GLU A 75 4.79 -1.49 3.60
C GLU A 75 5.13 -0.34 4.56
N ASN A 76 5.26 0.88 4.03
CA ASN A 76 5.48 2.07 4.85
C ASN A 76 4.27 2.40 5.73
N ILE A 77 3.04 2.24 5.22
CA ILE A 77 1.80 2.39 6.00
C ILE A 77 1.81 1.36 7.13
N LYS A 78 1.97 0.06 6.83
CA LYS A 78 2.03 -1.00 7.85
C LYS A 78 3.10 -0.72 8.91
N LYS A 79 4.30 -0.29 8.51
CA LYS A 79 5.38 0.04 9.44
C LYS A 79 5.03 1.21 10.35
N ARG A 80 4.43 2.27 9.80
CA ARG A 80 3.98 3.44 10.57
C ARG A 80 2.86 3.05 11.54
N THR A 81 1.85 2.30 11.08
CA THR A 81 0.76 1.81 11.93
C THR A 81 1.29 0.94 13.07
N LYS A 82 2.22 0.00 12.80
CA LYS A 82 2.84 -0.82 13.85
C LYS A 82 3.62 0.01 14.86
N LYS A 83 4.37 1.03 14.38
CA LYS A 83 5.12 1.94 15.23
C LYS A 83 4.19 2.78 16.10
N GLN A 84 3.16 3.39 15.50
CA GLN A 84 2.14 4.15 16.21
C GLN A 84 1.44 3.27 17.24
N PHE A 85 1.05 2.04 16.91
CA PHE A 85 0.45 1.13 17.88
C PHE A 85 1.40 0.75 19.03
N ALA A 86 2.70 0.59 18.76
CA ALA A 86 3.69 0.32 19.80
C ALA A 86 3.91 1.54 20.72
N GLU A 87 3.88 2.75 20.17
CA GLU A 87 3.99 4.03 20.90
C GLU A 87 2.67 4.35 21.64
N GLU A 88 1.51 4.12 21.02
CA GLU A 88 0.17 4.31 21.59
C GLU A 88 -0.17 3.25 22.64
N LYS A 89 0.39 2.03 22.56
CA LYS A 89 0.38 1.08 23.69
C LYS A 89 1.09 1.64 24.93
N GLN A 90 1.92 2.67 24.79
CA GLN A 90 2.50 3.41 25.92
C GLN A 90 1.65 4.62 26.34
N GLU A 91 0.69 5.08 25.51
CA GLU A 91 0.03 6.38 25.70
C GLU A 91 -1.52 6.32 25.81
N ILE A 92 -2.27 5.52 25.01
CA ILE A 92 -3.68 5.89 24.71
C ILE A 92 -4.61 4.67 24.53
N TYR A 93 -5.36 4.42 25.60
CA TYR A 93 -6.74 3.92 25.63
C TYR A 93 -7.76 4.98 25.12
N LYS A 94 -7.37 5.98 24.30
CA LYS A 94 -8.14 7.24 24.16
C LYS A 94 -8.48 7.81 22.77
N THR A 95 -8.03 7.29 21.61
CA THR A 95 -8.42 7.90 20.32
C THR A 95 -8.67 6.88 19.20
N GLY A 96 -9.77 6.14 19.31
CA GLY A 96 -10.84 6.10 18.29
C GLY A 96 -10.57 5.89 16.80
N TYR A 97 -9.47 5.27 16.35
CA TYR A 97 -9.31 4.84 14.96
C TYR A 97 -8.99 3.35 14.85
N TYR A 98 -9.97 2.52 15.19
CA TYR A 98 -9.95 1.07 14.92
C TYR A 98 -10.33 0.81 13.47
N LEU A 99 -9.37 0.86 12.55
CA LEU A 99 -9.61 0.48 11.16
C LEU A 99 -8.44 -0.29 10.53
N PHE A 100 -7.75 -1.15 11.28
CA PHE A 100 -6.67 -1.98 10.70
C PHE A 100 -6.50 -3.40 11.26
N ASP A 101 -7.51 -3.99 11.90
CA ASP A 101 -7.44 -5.42 12.31
C ASP A 101 -7.81 -6.42 11.19
N ILE A 102 -8.07 -5.96 9.96
CA ILE A 102 -8.39 -6.89 8.86
C ILE A 102 -7.13 -7.35 8.10
N CYS A 103 -5.98 -6.68 8.24
CA CYS A 103 -4.79 -6.95 7.40
C CYS A 103 -3.40 -6.78 8.04
N ILE A 104 -3.28 -6.57 9.36
CA ILE A 104 -1.97 -6.47 10.06
C ILE A 104 -1.73 -7.68 10.97
#